data_AF-A0AA36GPP0-F1
#
_entry.id   AF-A0AA36GPP0-F1
#
_cell.length_a   1.000
_cell.length_b   1.000
_cell.length_c   1.000
_cell.angle_alpha   90.00
_cell.angle_beta   90.00
_cell.angle_gamma   90.00
#
_symmetry.space_group_name_H-M   'P 1'
#
loop_
_entity.id
_entity.type
_entity.pdbx_description
1 polymer ?
#
loop_
_entity_poly.entity_id
_entity_poly.type
_entity_poly.pdbx_seq_one_letter_code
_entity_poly.pdbx_strand_id
1 'polypeptide(L)'
;MRYLAILLIALLVFEGVRSEDAASTTDTNPPASAISTTPGDGGITTSAGGKTTGAGGSTAAEGSTTAAEGATTGGTGTGAETTGAETGETTAAGSGGTTTGGTGAGETTTGGTAAGEKTTEAPVPPATNQMCPNNRRTNDKIRKKALDMTNWRRSVLAQGQVEKRNGVYMPTAANMQKLRYDCDLELIARDRAEACEALGSEANTADYQENRYYIPKSDVASAEAPRVDAMAASIKEWWKRVRLDEPIGLQCYFRAKHESLQVRTFTRMAWANTNKMGCTVQECGDQWHAVCLYSPPGNKVEERIYIPGTTCTMCPAGTSCDRSLGLCVAPGS
;
A
#
# COMPACT_ATOMS: atom_id res chain seq x y z
N MET A 1 -52.57 -63.52 15.26
CA MET A 1 -53.61 -62.50 15.58
C MET A 1 -52.96 -61.46 16.50
N ARG A 2 -53.16 -60.14 16.36
CA ARG A 2 -54.00 -59.36 15.42
C ARG A 2 -53.44 -57.91 15.39
N TYR A 3 -53.25 -57.31 14.21
CA TYR A 3 -52.86 -55.91 13.95
C TYR A 3 -51.50 -55.45 14.56
N LEU A 4 -50.51 -54.90 13.85
CA LEU A 4 -50.41 -54.15 12.58
C LEU A 4 -50.91 -52.69 12.66
N ALA A 5 -50.15 -51.77 12.06
CA ALA A 5 -50.40 -50.33 11.90
C ALA A 5 -50.18 -49.41 13.14
N ILE A 6 -48.91 -49.07 13.39
CA ILE A 6 -48.50 -47.66 13.41
C ILE A 6 -47.38 -47.54 12.36
N LEU A 7 -47.47 -46.56 11.47
CA LEU A 7 -46.60 -46.38 10.32
C LEU A 7 -46.05 -44.95 10.30
N LEU A 8 -44.79 -44.78 9.88
CA LEU A 8 -44.17 -43.56 9.33
C LEU A 8 -44.61 -42.18 9.90
N ILE A 9 -43.69 -41.54 10.64
CA ILE A 9 -42.97 -40.32 10.22
C ILE A 9 -41.89 -40.03 11.28
N ALA A 10 -40.62 -40.28 10.93
CA ALA A 10 -39.45 -40.01 11.77
C ALA A 10 -38.18 -39.92 10.89
N LEU A 11 -38.25 -39.14 9.81
CA LEU A 11 -37.14 -38.82 8.92
C LEU A 11 -37.13 -37.31 8.67
N LEU A 12 -35.94 -36.76 8.42
CA LEU A 12 -35.67 -35.36 8.07
C LEU A 12 -36.01 -34.32 9.15
N VAL A 13 -35.12 -34.20 10.14
CA VAL A 13 -34.73 -32.90 10.71
C VAL A 13 -33.23 -32.74 10.48
N PHE A 14 -32.85 -32.51 9.21
CA PHE A 14 -31.46 -32.29 8.81
C PHE A 14 -31.38 -31.34 7.61
N GLU A 15 -32.02 -30.18 7.73
CA GLU A 15 -32.08 -29.16 6.68
C GLU A 15 -31.99 -27.75 7.28
N GLY A 16 -31.15 -26.90 6.69
CA GLY A 16 -31.35 -25.46 6.67
C GLY A 16 -31.18 -24.66 7.96
N VAL A 17 -29.99 -24.65 8.58
CA VAL A 17 -29.51 -23.39 9.18
C VAL A 17 -29.16 -22.46 8.01
N ARG A 18 -30.19 -21.81 7.47
CA ARG A 18 -30.11 -20.88 6.35
C ARG A 18 -29.34 -19.64 6.79
N SER A 19 -28.15 -19.46 6.25
CA SER A 19 -27.37 -18.22 6.40
C SER A 19 -28.10 -17.09 5.68
N GLU A 20 -28.91 -16.31 6.39
CA GLU A 20 -29.63 -15.18 5.79
C GLU A 20 -28.71 -13.98 5.57
N ASP A 21 -28.69 -13.53 4.33
CA ASP A 21 -27.70 -12.64 3.72
C ASP A 21 -27.47 -11.30 4.43
N ALA A 22 -26.37 -11.20 5.18
CA ALA A 22 -25.69 -9.93 5.40
C ALA A 22 -24.88 -9.54 4.15
N ALA A 23 -25.59 -9.21 3.05
CA ALA A 23 -25.02 -8.90 1.74
C ALA A 23 -24.31 -7.53 1.70
N SER A 24 -23.21 -7.38 2.45
CA SER A 24 -22.37 -6.18 2.45
C SER A 24 -21.59 -6.06 1.12
N THR A 25 -22.18 -5.38 0.14
CA THR A 25 -21.61 -5.11 -1.18
C THR A 25 -20.33 -4.26 -1.08
N THR A 26 -19.13 -4.86 -1.23
CA THR A 26 -17.86 -4.17 -1.61
C THR A 26 -16.60 -5.05 -1.77
N ASP A 27 -16.66 -6.38 -1.57
CA ASP A 27 -15.48 -7.26 -1.79
C ASP A 27 -15.40 -7.94 -3.18
N THR A 28 -16.21 -7.45 -4.11
CA THR A 28 -16.04 -7.65 -5.55
C THR A 28 -14.71 -7.05 -6.03
N ASN A 29 -14.17 -7.60 -7.12
CA ASN A 29 -13.11 -6.92 -7.89
C ASN A 29 -13.68 -5.58 -8.45
N PRO A 30 -12.84 -4.57 -8.76
CA PRO A 30 -13.31 -3.34 -9.41
C PRO A 30 -14.09 -3.67 -10.71
N PRO A 31 -15.20 -2.97 -10.99
CA PRO A 31 -15.94 -3.16 -12.24
C PRO A 31 -15.06 -2.76 -13.41
N ALA A 32 -15.08 -3.54 -14.50
CA ALA A 32 -14.15 -3.41 -15.63
C ALA A 32 -14.14 -2.02 -16.28
N SER A 33 -15.24 -1.27 -16.18
CA SER A 33 -15.41 0.08 -16.74
C SER A 33 -14.77 1.21 -15.90
N ALA A 34 -14.22 0.93 -14.72
CA ALA A 34 -13.58 1.94 -13.87
C ALA A 34 -12.11 2.25 -14.25
N ILE A 35 -11.59 1.62 -15.30
CA ILE A 35 -10.16 1.64 -15.66
C ILE A 35 -9.94 2.55 -16.87
N SER A 36 -9.66 3.84 -16.61
CA SER A 36 -9.29 4.80 -17.66
C SER A 36 -7.87 4.54 -18.17
N THR A 37 -7.71 3.67 -19.17
CA THR A 37 -6.46 3.52 -19.92
C THR A 37 -6.32 4.62 -20.96
N THR A 38 -5.60 5.69 -20.64
CA THR A 38 -5.13 6.68 -21.62
C THR A 38 -3.63 6.48 -21.89
N PRO A 39 -3.23 5.84 -23.00
CA PRO A 39 -1.90 6.03 -23.54
C PRO A 39 -1.77 7.50 -23.98
N GLY A 40 -0.72 8.19 -23.53
CA GLY A 40 -0.39 9.51 -24.07
C GLY A 40 0.64 9.36 -25.19
N ASP A 41 0.41 10.01 -26.32
CA ASP A 41 1.50 10.64 -27.09
C ASP A 41 0.98 11.89 -27.81
N GLY A 42 1.89 12.76 -28.24
CA GLY A 42 1.61 14.15 -28.62
C GLY A 42 1.32 14.41 -30.09
N GLY A 43 0.86 15.63 -30.38
CA GLY A 43 0.66 16.14 -31.75
C GLY A 43 0.32 17.64 -31.77
N ILE A 44 1.34 18.50 -31.95
CA ILE A 44 1.15 19.95 -32.08
C ILE A 44 0.88 20.30 -33.54
N THR A 45 -0.25 20.96 -33.83
CA THR A 45 -0.39 21.86 -34.99
C THR A 45 -1.15 23.12 -34.60
N THR A 46 -0.78 24.25 -35.20
CA THR A 46 -1.32 25.58 -34.91
C THR A 46 -2.32 26.04 -35.96
N SER A 47 -3.37 26.74 -35.54
CA SER A 47 -4.00 27.82 -36.31
C SER A 47 -4.79 28.75 -35.38
N ALA A 48 -5.23 29.91 -35.87
CA ALA A 48 -5.68 31.03 -35.04
C ALA A 48 -6.98 31.69 -35.56
N GLY A 49 -7.60 32.50 -34.69
CA GLY A 49 -8.58 33.53 -35.09
C GLY A 49 -9.96 33.40 -34.45
N GLY A 50 -10.40 34.42 -33.71
CA GLY A 50 -11.75 34.51 -33.14
C GLY A 50 -11.85 35.53 -32.00
N LYS A 51 -12.17 36.79 -32.31
CA LYS A 51 -12.23 37.91 -31.34
C LYS A 51 -13.58 38.62 -31.41
N THR A 52 -14.29 38.71 -30.29
CA THR A 52 -15.41 39.66 -29.98
C THR A 52 -15.80 39.43 -28.51
N THR A 53 -15.41 40.29 -27.56
CA THR A 53 -16.12 41.50 -27.08
C THR A 53 -17.49 41.27 -26.43
N GLY A 54 -17.55 41.46 -25.11
CA GLY A 54 -18.77 41.63 -24.30
C GLY A 54 -18.35 42.07 -22.90
N ALA A 55 -18.88 43.19 -22.39
CA ALA A 55 -18.39 43.84 -21.18
C ALA A 55 -19.52 44.31 -20.26
N GLY A 56 -19.24 44.33 -18.95
CA GLY A 56 -20.12 44.82 -17.88
C GLY A 56 -20.17 43.85 -16.69
N GLY A 57 -20.07 44.31 -15.43
CA GLY A 57 -19.75 45.66 -14.98
C GLY A 57 -20.17 45.93 -13.54
N SER A 58 -19.34 46.71 -12.82
CA SER A 58 -19.64 47.42 -11.56
C SER A 58 -19.65 46.63 -10.23
N THR A 59 -18.68 47.00 -9.37
CA THR A 59 -18.81 47.44 -7.95
C THR A 59 -19.58 46.62 -6.89
N ALA A 60 -19.25 46.68 -5.59
CA ALA A 60 -18.04 47.09 -4.83
C ALA A 60 -18.35 46.94 -3.32
N ALA A 61 -17.33 46.73 -2.47
CA ALA A 61 -17.31 47.15 -1.06
C ALA A 61 -15.89 46.97 -0.48
N GLU A 62 -15.43 47.93 0.31
CA GLU A 62 -14.20 47.85 1.10
C GLU A 62 -14.51 47.49 2.57
N GLY A 63 -13.50 47.06 3.32
CA GLY A 63 -13.67 46.63 4.72
C GLY A 63 -12.35 46.54 5.48
N SER A 64 -11.64 47.66 5.61
CA SER A 64 -10.39 47.76 6.37
C SER A 64 -10.60 48.41 7.73
N THR A 65 -10.03 47.83 8.79
CA THR A 65 -9.87 48.47 10.11
C THR A 65 -8.53 48.10 10.73
N THR A 66 -7.75 49.10 11.13
CA THR A 66 -6.42 48.99 11.74
C THR A 66 -6.37 49.61 13.14
N ALA A 67 -5.69 48.95 14.08
CA ALA A 67 -5.05 49.46 15.32
C ALA A 67 -4.42 48.23 16.03
N ALA A 68 -3.21 48.20 16.62
CA ALA A 68 -2.44 49.19 17.40
C ALA A 68 -3.06 49.47 18.79
N GLU A 69 -2.32 49.57 19.90
CA GLU A 69 -0.90 49.34 20.20
C GLU A 69 -0.73 49.11 21.73
N GLY A 70 0.43 48.69 22.25
CA GLY A 70 0.61 48.56 23.71
C GLY A 70 1.93 47.96 24.23
N ALA A 71 2.93 48.81 24.46
CA ALA A 71 4.02 48.58 25.43
C ALA A 71 3.66 49.30 26.77
N THR A 72 4.39 49.30 27.91
CA THR A 72 5.80 49.01 28.32
C THR A 72 5.78 48.45 29.78
N THR A 73 6.83 48.17 30.59
CA THR A 73 8.32 48.13 30.53
C THR A 73 8.87 47.34 31.76
N GLY A 74 10.02 46.65 31.61
CA GLY A 74 10.96 46.33 32.71
C GLY A 74 10.69 45.07 33.58
N GLY A 75 11.71 44.40 34.13
CA GLY A 75 13.16 44.58 33.93
C GLY A 75 14.06 43.69 34.81
N THR A 76 15.33 43.53 34.41
CA THR A 76 16.51 43.02 35.17
C THR A 76 16.46 41.64 35.85
N GLY A 77 17.42 40.75 35.53
CA GLY A 77 17.64 39.49 36.28
C GLY A 77 18.65 38.51 35.66
N THR A 78 19.94 38.69 35.95
CA THR A 78 21.12 37.87 35.60
C THR A 78 21.00 36.32 35.71
N GLY A 79 21.67 35.56 34.82
CA GLY A 79 22.28 34.25 35.21
C GLY A 79 22.51 33.18 34.12
N ALA A 80 23.76 32.70 34.02
CA ALA A 80 24.18 31.34 33.63
C ALA A 80 23.66 30.69 32.32
N GLU A 81 24.22 31.12 31.20
CA GLU A 81 25.01 30.27 30.28
C GLU A 81 25.05 28.73 30.53
N THR A 82 24.61 27.94 29.53
CA THR A 82 25.43 26.85 28.93
C THR A 82 24.79 26.34 27.64
N THR A 83 25.53 26.40 26.52
CA THR A 83 25.14 25.83 25.22
C THR A 83 25.88 24.53 24.95
N GLY A 84 25.20 23.50 24.44
CA GLY A 84 25.83 22.24 24.05
C GLY A 84 25.69 21.94 22.56
N ALA A 85 26.82 21.87 21.85
CA ALA A 85 27.05 21.09 20.63
C ALA A 85 28.54 21.16 20.24
N GLU A 86 29.23 20.03 20.13
CA GLU A 86 29.66 19.46 18.83
C GLU A 86 30.55 18.20 19.00
N THR A 87 30.89 17.60 17.86
CA THR A 87 31.63 16.35 17.62
C THR A 87 33.10 16.37 18.09
N GLY A 88 33.70 15.19 18.32
CA GLY A 88 35.16 15.09 18.47
C GLY A 88 35.72 13.69 18.74
N GLU A 89 36.09 13.01 17.66
CA GLU A 89 37.03 11.87 17.54
C GLU A 89 38.10 11.70 18.66
N THR A 90 38.34 10.45 19.09
CA THR A 90 39.54 10.07 19.85
C THR A 90 40.27 8.89 19.21
N THR A 91 41.55 9.09 18.90
CA THR A 91 42.45 8.08 18.35
C THR A 91 43.12 7.24 19.46
N ALA A 92 43.55 6.02 19.11
CA ALA A 92 44.40 5.18 19.96
C ALA A 92 45.56 4.61 19.11
N ALA A 93 46.78 4.66 19.63
CA ALA A 93 47.98 4.31 18.88
C ALA A 93 48.26 2.79 18.87
N GLY A 94 48.76 2.29 17.73
CA GLY A 94 49.30 0.94 17.57
C GLY A 94 50.71 1.00 16.95
N SER A 95 51.61 0.15 17.43
CA SER A 95 53.04 0.18 17.02
C SER A 95 53.29 -0.45 15.65
N GLY A 96 54.41 -0.08 15.02
CA GLY A 96 54.81 -0.58 13.69
C GLY A 96 55.53 -1.94 13.70
N GLY A 97 55.71 -2.50 12.51
CA GLY A 97 56.47 -3.73 12.26
C GLY A 97 56.57 -4.03 10.76
N THR A 98 57.78 -4.26 10.24
CA THR A 98 58.07 -4.36 8.80
C THR A 98 58.27 -5.82 8.36
N THR A 99 58.06 -6.08 7.05
CA THR A 99 58.30 -7.31 6.24
C THR A 99 59.12 -8.46 6.87
N THR A 100 58.83 -9.74 6.55
CA THR A 100 59.23 -10.40 5.28
C THR A 100 58.46 -11.72 5.08
N GLY A 101 58.28 -12.17 3.83
CA GLY A 101 57.49 -13.37 3.48
C GLY A 101 58.29 -14.68 3.35
N GLY A 102 57.58 -15.76 3.02
CA GLY A 102 58.15 -17.10 2.75
C GLY A 102 57.10 -18.07 2.16
N THR A 103 57.55 -18.97 1.28
CA THR A 103 56.69 -19.87 0.48
C THR A 103 56.29 -21.14 1.25
N GLY A 104 55.07 -21.63 1.04
CA GLY A 104 54.62 -22.96 1.49
C GLY A 104 53.47 -23.47 0.62
N ALA A 105 53.41 -24.79 0.39
CA ALA A 105 52.42 -25.44 -0.46
C ALA A 105 51.72 -26.60 0.25
N GLY A 106 50.50 -26.88 -0.21
CA GLY A 106 49.64 -27.98 0.22
C GLY A 106 48.21 -27.47 0.38
N GLU A 107 47.15 -28.24 0.15
CA GLU A 107 46.92 -29.52 -0.52
C GLU A 107 45.37 -29.65 -0.57
N THR A 108 44.86 -30.41 -1.52
CA THR A 108 43.43 -30.54 -1.84
C THR A 108 42.52 -30.93 -0.65
N THR A 109 41.42 -30.20 -0.45
CA THR A 109 40.16 -30.78 0.05
C THR A 109 38.96 -30.20 -0.70
N THR A 110 38.32 -31.02 -1.55
CA THR A 110 37.23 -30.59 -2.43
C THR A 110 35.89 -30.59 -1.69
N GLY A 111 35.66 -29.55 -0.88
CA GLY A 111 34.41 -29.32 -0.15
C GLY A 111 33.24 -28.97 -1.08
N GLY A 112 32.68 -29.98 -1.76
CA GLY A 112 31.56 -29.85 -2.69
C GLY A 112 30.24 -29.52 -2.01
N THR A 113 30.07 -28.27 -1.57
CA THR A 113 28.78 -27.76 -1.08
C THR A 113 27.79 -27.73 -2.24
N ALA A 114 26.80 -28.63 -2.21
CA ALA A 114 25.70 -28.64 -3.15
C ALA A 114 24.84 -27.38 -2.95
N ALA A 115 25.10 -26.34 -3.75
CA ALA A 115 24.20 -25.20 -3.85
C ALA A 115 22.86 -25.70 -4.39
N GLY A 116 21.81 -25.66 -3.55
CA GLY A 116 20.47 -26.06 -3.96
C GLY A 116 20.03 -25.24 -5.17
N GLU A 117 19.61 -25.94 -6.23
CA GLU A 117 19.28 -25.32 -7.51
C GLU A 117 18.04 -24.43 -7.36
N LYS A 118 18.27 -23.12 -7.17
CA LYS A 118 17.22 -22.11 -7.06
C LYS A 118 16.49 -22.02 -8.41
N THR A 119 15.39 -22.78 -8.53
CA THR A 119 14.57 -22.89 -9.74
C THR A 119 14.23 -21.51 -10.28
N THR A 120 14.89 -21.16 -11.40
CA THR A 120 14.80 -19.86 -12.04
C THR A 120 13.52 -19.78 -12.86
N GLU A 121 12.46 -19.23 -12.25
CA GLU A 121 11.21 -18.92 -12.93
C GLU A 121 11.51 -18.20 -14.26
N ALA A 122 10.94 -18.73 -15.35
CA ALA A 122 11.28 -18.29 -16.70
C ALA A 122 10.98 -16.80 -16.91
N PRO A 123 11.86 -16.03 -17.58
CA PRO A 123 11.63 -14.61 -17.84
C PRO A 123 10.31 -14.34 -18.56
N VAL A 124 9.51 -13.43 -18.00
CA VAL A 124 8.25 -12.95 -18.57
C VAL A 124 8.48 -12.43 -20.00
N PRO A 125 7.66 -12.84 -21.00
CA PRO A 125 7.81 -12.38 -22.38
C PRO A 125 7.72 -10.83 -22.48
N PRO A 126 8.61 -10.17 -23.26
CA PRO A 126 8.67 -8.70 -23.32
C PRO A 126 7.34 -8.02 -23.64
N ALA A 127 6.51 -8.61 -24.52
CA ALA A 127 5.17 -8.13 -24.86
C ALA A 127 4.18 -8.05 -23.67
N THR A 128 4.53 -8.65 -22.52
CA THR A 128 3.76 -8.63 -21.27
C THR A 128 4.51 -7.95 -20.11
N ASN A 129 5.64 -7.29 -20.41
CA ASN A 129 6.52 -6.62 -19.45
C ASN A 129 6.91 -5.21 -19.94
N GLN A 130 5.90 -4.35 -20.17
CA GLN A 130 6.07 -2.99 -20.67
C GLN A 130 6.15 -1.95 -19.54
N MET A 131 5.51 -2.18 -18.38
CA MET A 131 5.52 -1.19 -17.28
C MET A 131 6.87 -1.11 -16.56
N CYS A 132 7.56 -2.25 -16.38
CA CYS A 132 8.90 -2.32 -15.78
C CYS A 132 9.80 -3.25 -16.61
N PRO A 133 10.32 -2.82 -17.78
CA PRO A 133 11.01 -3.68 -18.75
C PRO A 133 12.21 -4.47 -18.19
N ASN A 134 12.86 -3.94 -17.15
CA ASN A 134 13.99 -4.58 -16.47
C ASN A 134 13.55 -5.70 -15.50
N ASN A 135 12.32 -5.64 -14.98
CA ASN A 135 11.82 -6.53 -13.92
C ASN A 135 11.15 -7.78 -14.50
N ARG A 136 11.95 -8.64 -15.13
CA ARG A 136 11.49 -9.80 -15.92
C ARG A 136 10.78 -10.94 -15.16
N ARG A 137 10.53 -10.84 -13.85
CA ARG A 137 9.74 -11.85 -13.10
C ARG A 137 8.28 -11.45 -12.90
N THR A 138 7.94 -10.16 -12.89
CA THR A 138 6.55 -9.70 -12.77
C THR A 138 6.04 -9.34 -14.17
N ASN A 139 4.75 -9.57 -14.43
CA ASN A 139 4.10 -9.18 -15.68
C ASN A 139 3.06 -8.08 -15.45
N ASP A 140 2.72 -7.33 -16.50
CA ASP A 140 1.85 -6.15 -16.38
C ASP A 140 0.42 -6.48 -15.91
N LYS A 141 -0.05 -7.73 -16.06
CA LYS A 141 -1.35 -8.14 -15.52
C LYS A 141 -1.32 -8.17 -13.99
N ILE A 142 -0.23 -8.64 -13.38
CA ILE A 142 -0.03 -8.61 -11.92
C ILE A 142 0.06 -7.15 -11.43
N ARG A 143 0.86 -6.31 -12.11
CA ARG A 143 1.05 -4.90 -11.76
C ARG A 143 -0.26 -4.10 -11.77
N LYS A 144 -1.01 -4.20 -12.87
CA LYS A 144 -2.31 -3.55 -13.03
C LYS A 144 -3.32 -4.09 -12.02
N LYS A 145 -3.45 -5.41 -11.86
CA LYS A 145 -4.30 -6.03 -10.83
C LYS A 145 -4.00 -5.48 -9.43
N ALA A 146 -2.73 -5.34 -9.07
CA ALA A 146 -2.33 -4.82 -7.78
C ALA A 146 -2.69 -3.34 -7.59
N LEU A 147 -2.35 -2.52 -8.58
CA LEU A 147 -2.59 -1.07 -8.58
C LEU A 147 -4.09 -0.75 -8.60
N ASP A 148 -4.84 -1.34 -9.53
CA ASP A 148 -6.25 -1.07 -9.77
C ASP A 148 -7.11 -1.46 -8.56
N MET A 149 -6.88 -2.65 -7.99
CA MET A 149 -7.62 -3.10 -6.81
C MET A 149 -7.30 -2.26 -5.57
N THR A 150 -6.05 -1.82 -5.39
CA THR A 150 -5.65 -0.98 -4.24
C THR A 150 -6.18 0.44 -4.39
N ASN A 151 -6.12 1.03 -5.58
CA ASN A 151 -6.69 2.36 -5.86
C ASN A 151 -8.23 2.37 -5.78
N TRP A 152 -8.91 1.34 -6.29
CA TRP A 152 -10.36 1.21 -6.12
C TRP A 152 -10.76 1.12 -4.65
N ARG A 153 -10.03 0.32 -3.86
CA ARG A 153 -10.21 0.24 -2.40
C ARG A 153 -10.00 1.59 -1.69
N ARG A 154 -8.96 2.35 -2.06
CA ARG A 154 -8.72 3.72 -1.56
C ARG A 154 -9.82 4.70 -1.98
N SER A 155 -10.37 4.57 -3.19
CA SER A 155 -11.49 5.37 -3.71
C SER A 155 -12.79 5.14 -2.92
N VAL A 156 -13.15 3.88 -2.69
CA VAL A 156 -14.31 3.48 -1.87
C VAL A 156 -14.14 3.94 -0.41
N LEU A 157 -12.92 3.85 0.13
CA LEU A 157 -12.60 4.38 1.47
C LEU A 157 -12.72 5.91 1.54
N ALA A 158 -12.19 6.64 0.55
CA ALA A 158 -12.23 8.10 0.53
C ALA A 158 -13.65 8.68 0.43
N GLN A 159 -14.58 7.89 -0.12
CA GLN A 159 -16.02 8.17 -0.19
C GLN A 159 -16.81 7.63 1.01
N GLY A 160 -16.15 7.08 2.03
CA GLY A 160 -16.78 6.62 3.28
C GLY A 160 -17.59 5.32 3.16
N GLN A 161 -17.38 4.54 2.09
CA GLN A 161 -18.18 3.35 1.77
C GLN A 161 -17.59 2.04 2.34
N VAL A 162 -16.57 2.13 3.21
CA VAL A 162 -15.91 0.97 3.83
C VAL A 162 -16.44 0.75 5.24
N GLU A 163 -17.15 -0.35 5.43
CA GLU A 163 -17.69 -0.78 6.72
C GLU A 163 -16.61 -1.40 7.63
N LYS A 164 -16.67 -1.16 8.94
CA LYS A 164 -15.82 -1.81 9.95
C LYS A 164 -16.53 -3.01 10.59
N ARG A 165 -15.79 -3.85 11.34
CA ARG A 165 -16.32 -5.00 12.11
C ARG A 165 -17.60 -4.69 12.92
N ASN A 166 -17.79 -3.45 13.39
CA ASN A 166 -18.93 -3.03 14.21
C ASN A 166 -20.07 -2.36 13.43
N GLY A 167 -20.18 -2.54 12.10
CA GLY A 167 -21.23 -1.95 11.25
C GLY A 167 -21.12 -0.43 11.03
N VAL A 168 -20.18 0.24 11.70
CA VAL A 168 -19.92 1.67 11.54
C VAL A 168 -18.94 1.86 10.38
N TYR A 169 -19.28 2.72 9.44
CA TYR A 169 -18.40 3.06 8.31
C TYR A 169 -17.13 3.81 8.75
N MET A 170 -16.08 3.66 7.95
CA MET A 170 -14.90 4.52 7.97
C MET A 170 -15.28 5.94 7.48
N PRO A 171 -14.79 7.03 8.11
CA PRO A 171 -15.05 8.39 7.63
C PRO A 171 -14.56 8.63 6.20
N THR A 172 -15.15 9.60 5.48
CA THR A 172 -14.61 10.10 4.21
C THR A 172 -13.20 10.69 4.40
N ALA A 173 -12.37 10.63 3.35
CA ALA A 173 -10.97 11.06 3.41
C ALA A 173 -10.73 12.32 2.59
N ALA A 174 -10.25 13.38 3.23
CA ALA A 174 -10.01 14.68 2.58
C ALA A 174 -8.73 14.73 1.72
N ASN A 175 -7.76 13.83 1.95
CA ASN A 175 -6.41 13.89 1.40
C ASN A 175 -5.91 12.59 0.73
N MET A 176 -6.78 11.63 0.44
CA MET A 176 -6.38 10.29 -0.04
C MET A 176 -5.73 10.33 -1.43
N GLN A 177 -4.42 10.11 -1.52
CA GLN A 177 -3.72 10.06 -2.82
C GLN A 177 -4.05 8.79 -3.62
N LYS A 178 -4.09 8.91 -4.95
CA LYS A 178 -3.97 7.77 -5.88
C LYS A 178 -2.53 7.24 -5.82
N LEU A 179 -2.38 5.92 -5.72
CA LEU A 179 -1.09 5.25 -5.84
C LEU A 179 -0.68 5.19 -7.32
N ARG A 180 0.59 5.44 -7.60
CA ARG A 180 1.26 5.04 -8.85
C ARG A 180 2.10 3.78 -8.64
N TYR A 181 2.32 3.04 -9.72
CA TYR A 181 3.25 1.91 -9.69
C TYR A 181 4.71 2.39 -9.67
N ASP A 182 5.57 1.63 -9.01
CA ASP A 182 7.00 1.93 -8.86
C ASP A 182 7.83 0.65 -9.07
N CYS A 183 8.73 0.71 -10.06
CA CYS A 183 9.51 -0.45 -10.48
C CYS A 183 10.67 -0.78 -9.53
N ASP A 184 11.16 0.19 -8.75
CA ASP A 184 12.24 -0.03 -7.79
C ASP A 184 11.68 -0.68 -6.52
N LEU A 185 10.49 -0.25 -6.07
CA LEU A 185 9.72 -0.98 -5.05
C LEU A 185 9.36 -2.40 -5.49
N GLU A 186 9.03 -2.62 -6.77
CA GLU A 186 8.80 -3.98 -7.29
C GLU A 186 10.08 -4.83 -7.27
N LEU A 187 11.24 -4.24 -7.57
CA LEU A 187 12.52 -4.94 -7.54
C LEU A 187 12.85 -5.44 -6.12
N ILE A 188 12.66 -4.59 -5.11
CA ILE A 188 12.82 -4.97 -3.70
C ILE A 188 11.73 -5.99 -3.29
N ALA A 189 10.48 -5.82 -3.75
CA ALA A 189 9.40 -6.77 -3.49
C ALA A 189 9.70 -8.17 -4.06
N ARG A 190 10.32 -8.25 -5.25
CA ARG A 190 10.83 -9.50 -5.85
C ARG A 190 11.86 -10.15 -4.94
N ASP A 191 12.89 -9.42 -4.52
CA ASP A 191 14.00 -9.99 -3.75
C ASP A 191 13.55 -10.43 -2.35
N ARG A 192 12.53 -9.77 -1.79
CA ARG A 192 11.78 -10.26 -0.63
C ARG A 192 11.01 -11.54 -0.96
N ALA A 193 10.16 -11.56 -1.98
CA ALA A 193 9.32 -12.71 -2.29
C ALA A 193 10.12 -13.99 -2.61
N GLU A 194 11.27 -13.83 -3.29
CA GLU A 194 12.24 -14.89 -3.63
C GLU A 194 12.91 -15.57 -2.42
N ALA A 195 12.74 -15.06 -1.19
CA ALA A 195 13.23 -15.71 0.02
C ALA A 195 12.30 -16.82 0.55
N CYS A 196 11.02 -16.84 0.16
CA CYS A 196 10.01 -17.80 0.63
C CYS A 196 10.09 -18.03 2.17
N GLU A 197 10.13 -19.27 2.65
CA GLU A 197 10.15 -19.59 4.09
C GLU A 197 11.38 -19.06 4.85
N ALA A 198 12.48 -18.71 4.16
CA ALA A 198 13.63 -18.05 4.77
C ALA A 198 13.40 -16.55 5.04
N LEU A 199 12.22 -16.02 4.74
CA LEU A 199 11.83 -14.64 5.00
C LEU A 199 11.53 -14.41 6.49
N GLY A 200 12.34 -13.56 7.14
CA GLY A 200 12.12 -13.11 8.52
C GLY A 200 10.91 -12.17 8.70
N SER A 201 11.02 -11.20 9.62
CA SER A 201 9.97 -10.22 9.91
C SER A 201 9.55 -9.37 8.68
N GLU A 202 8.47 -8.62 8.80
CA GLU A 202 8.03 -7.67 7.76
C GLU A 202 9.10 -6.58 7.56
N ALA A 203 9.52 -6.35 6.32
CA ALA A 203 10.46 -5.27 6.02
C ALA A 203 9.76 -3.91 6.09
N ASN A 204 9.99 -3.19 7.18
CA ASN A 204 9.51 -1.84 7.42
C ASN A 204 10.74 -0.96 7.67
N THR A 205 11.03 -0.04 6.75
CA THR A 205 12.22 0.82 6.77
C THR A 205 11.83 2.31 6.82
N ALA A 206 12.81 3.21 6.74
CA ALA A 206 12.55 4.64 6.53
C ALA A 206 11.92 4.95 5.16
N ASP A 207 12.06 4.05 4.19
CA ASP A 207 11.73 4.28 2.77
C ASP A 207 10.42 3.58 2.35
N TYR A 208 10.13 2.41 2.93
CA TYR A 208 8.95 1.61 2.57
C TYR A 208 8.41 0.74 3.71
N GLN A 209 7.19 0.23 3.53
CA GLN A 209 6.62 -0.84 4.36
C GLN A 209 6.09 -2.01 3.52
N GLU A 210 6.18 -3.20 4.09
CA GLU A 210 5.74 -4.46 3.49
C GLU A 210 4.34 -4.87 3.91
N ASN A 211 3.51 -5.25 2.94
CA ASN A 211 2.51 -6.30 3.14
C ASN A 211 2.98 -7.57 2.42
N ARG A 212 2.75 -8.72 3.04
CA ARG A 212 2.95 -10.03 2.42
C ARG A 212 1.81 -10.98 2.75
N TYR A 213 1.62 -12.00 1.93
CA TYR A 213 0.67 -13.08 2.21
C TYR A 213 1.07 -14.37 1.50
N TYR A 214 0.76 -15.50 2.12
CA TYR A 214 0.97 -16.84 1.58
C TYR A 214 -0.39 -17.47 1.27
N ILE A 215 -0.53 -18.01 0.06
CA ILE A 215 -1.78 -18.60 -0.44
C ILE A 215 -1.48 -20.03 -0.89
N PRO A 216 -2.15 -21.06 -0.33
CA PRO A 216 -2.10 -22.41 -0.88
C PRO A 216 -2.46 -22.44 -2.36
N LYS A 217 -1.72 -23.17 -3.19
CA LYS A 217 -2.03 -23.31 -4.62
C LYS A 217 -3.43 -23.85 -4.89
N SER A 218 -3.99 -24.64 -3.95
CA SER A 218 -5.38 -25.11 -3.95
C SER A 218 -6.43 -24.01 -3.96
N ASP A 219 -6.09 -22.83 -3.45
CA ASP A 219 -7.04 -21.73 -3.19
C ASP A 219 -7.09 -20.74 -4.37
N VAL A 220 -6.33 -21.01 -5.44
CA VAL A 220 -6.21 -20.20 -6.66
C VAL A 220 -6.80 -20.97 -7.84
N ALA A 221 -7.97 -20.53 -8.30
CA ALA A 221 -8.79 -21.30 -9.25
C ALA A 221 -8.37 -21.22 -10.73
N SER A 222 -7.72 -20.14 -11.19
CA SER A 222 -7.30 -20.01 -12.59
C SER A 222 -6.00 -20.76 -12.87
N ALA A 223 -6.02 -21.65 -13.87
CA ALA A 223 -4.83 -22.29 -14.42
C ALA A 223 -4.07 -21.35 -15.39
N GLU A 224 -4.76 -20.38 -15.98
CA GLU A 224 -4.27 -19.48 -17.03
C GLU A 224 -3.51 -18.26 -16.46
N ALA A 225 -3.84 -17.84 -15.24
CA ALA A 225 -3.28 -16.65 -14.60
C ALA A 225 -3.12 -16.76 -13.06
N PRO A 226 -2.64 -17.90 -12.49
CA PRO A 226 -2.66 -18.12 -11.04
C PRO A 226 -1.92 -17.04 -10.24
N ARG A 227 -0.78 -16.54 -10.74
CA ARG A 227 -0.03 -15.42 -10.10
C ARG A 227 -0.81 -14.09 -10.07
N VAL A 228 -1.77 -13.88 -10.98
CA VAL A 228 -2.64 -12.68 -10.99
C VAL A 228 -3.76 -12.82 -9.97
N ASP A 229 -4.36 -14.01 -9.87
CA ASP A 229 -5.42 -14.29 -8.91
C ASP A 229 -4.88 -14.40 -7.47
N ALA A 230 -3.67 -14.90 -7.28
CA ALA A 230 -2.96 -14.87 -6.00
C ALA A 230 -2.75 -13.42 -5.50
N MET A 231 -2.31 -12.50 -6.38
CA MET A 231 -2.22 -11.08 -6.06
C MET A 231 -3.59 -10.48 -5.68
N ALA A 232 -4.65 -10.83 -6.43
CA ALA A 232 -6.01 -10.39 -6.15
C ALA A 232 -6.55 -10.90 -4.80
N ALA A 233 -6.22 -12.15 -4.43
CA ALA A 233 -6.57 -12.75 -3.15
C ALA A 233 -5.81 -12.07 -1.99
N SER A 234 -4.51 -11.82 -2.12
CA SER A 234 -3.71 -11.15 -1.08
C SER A 234 -4.23 -9.74 -0.77
N ILE A 235 -4.63 -8.99 -1.81
CA ILE A 235 -5.24 -7.66 -1.69
C ILE A 235 -6.65 -7.70 -1.07
N LYS A 236 -7.34 -8.86 -1.08
CA LYS A 236 -8.54 -9.09 -0.26
C LYS A 236 -8.17 -9.42 1.18
N GLU A 237 -7.18 -10.26 1.40
CA GLU A 237 -6.73 -10.71 2.73
C GLU A 237 -6.15 -9.60 3.61
N TRP A 238 -5.44 -8.64 3.01
CA TRP A 238 -4.97 -7.43 3.70
C TRP A 238 -6.11 -6.44 3.95
N TRP A 239 -6.96 -6.18 2.94
CA TRP A 239 -8.01 -5.16 3.05
C TRP A 239 -9.13 -5.55 4.02
N LYS A 240 -9.56 -6.83 4.01
CA LYS A 240 -10.69 -7.30 4.84
C LYS A 240 -10.47 -7.14 6.35
N ARG A 241 -9.24 -6.84 6.80
CA ARG A 241 -8.92 -6.60 8.22
C ARG A 241 -9.68 -5.42 8.82
N VAL A 242 -10.13 -4.45 8.02
CA VAL A 242 -11.06 -3.40 8.48
C VAL A 242 -12.41 -3.96 8.97
N ARG A 243 -12.89 -5.05 8.35
CA ARG A 243 -14.09 -5.81 8.72
C ARG A 243 -13.82 -6.90 9.77
N LEU A 244 -12.59 -7.42 9.86
CA LEU A 244 -12.28 -8.59 10.70
C LEU A 244 -11.57 -8.28 12.02
N ASP A 245 -10.88 -7.15 12.19
CA ASP A 245 -10.08 -6.85 13.38
C ASP A 245 -10.76 -5.80 14.29
N GLU A 246 -10.04 -5.21 15.26
CA GLU A 246 -10.58 -4.16 16.12
C GLU A 246 -10.91 -2.88 15.31
N PRO A 247 -12.10 -2.28 15.44
CA PRO A 247 -12.48 -1.10 14.67
C PRO A 247 -11.56 0.12 14.87
N ILE A 248 -11.06 0.68 13.77
CA ILE A 248 -10.38 1.98 13.77
C ILE A 248 -11.36 3.08 14.26
N GLY A 249 -10.89 3.92 15.18
CA GLY A 249 -11.65 5.04 15.73
C GLY A 249 -11.91 6.15 14.69
N LEU A 250 -12.98 6.93 14.87
CA LEU A 250 -13.47 7.92 13.88
C LEU A 250 -12.53 9.11 13.60
N GLN A 251 -11.42 9.24 14.33
CA GLN A 251 -10.36 10.20 14.03
C GLN A 251 -9.24 9.61 13.13
N CYS A 252 -9.36 8.34 12.74
CA CYS A 252 -8.45 7.61 11.84
C CYS A 252 -6.98 7.57 12.27
N TYR A 253 -6.71 7.63 13.56
CA TYR A 253 -5.37 7.43 14.11
C TYR A 253 -4.93 5.96 14.05
N PHE A 254 -3.69 5.75 13.63
CA PHE A 254 -2.95 4.53 13.94
C PHE A 254 -2.36 4.68 15.36
N ARG A 255 -2.46 3.62 16.16
CA ARG A 255 -2.07 3.60 17.58
C ARG A 255 -1.17 2.39 17.82
N ALA A 256 -0.32 2.42 18.84
CA ALA A 256 0.62 1.32 19.15
C ALA A 256 -0.05 -0.08 19.17
N LYS A 257 -1.27 -0.18 19.73
CA LYS A 257 -2.03 -1.44 19.76
C LYS A 257 -2.37 -2.03 18.37
N HIS A 258 -2.31 -1.25 17.29
CA HIS A 258 -2.57 -1.72 15.92
C HIS A 258 -1.33 -2.38 15.29
N GLU A 259 -0.12 -2.18 15.84
CA GLU A 259 1.12 -2.75 15.30
C GLU A 259 1.16 -4.28 15.45
N SER A 260 0.69 -4.81 16.58
CA SER A 260 0.59 -6.25 16.80
C SER A 260 -0.58 -6.91 16.07
N LEU A 261 -1.59 -6.14 15.65
CA LEU A 261 -2.80 -6.63 14.96
C LEU A 261 -2.63 -6.70 13.45
N GLN A 262 -3.44 -7.55 12.78
CA GLN A 262 -3.36 -7.73 11.32
C GLN A 262 -3.95 -6.54 10.54
N VAL A 263 -4.74 -5.68 11.21
CA VAL A 263 -5.26 -4.40 10.71
C VAL A 263 -4.17 -3.48 10.15
N ARG A 264 -2.91 -3.63 10.58
CA ARG A 264 -1.75 -2.95 9.99
C ARG A 264 -1.63 -3.15 8.48
N THR A 265 -2.10 -4.29 7.96
CA THR A 265 -2.05 -4.60 6.52
C THR A 265 -3.08 -3.80 5.72
N PHE A 266 -4.30 -3.63 6.25
CA PHE A 266 -5.29 -2.68 5.75
C PHE A 266 -4.78 -1.24 5.82
N THR A 267 -4.20 -0.82 6.95
CA THR A 267 -3.83 0.60 7.14
C THR A 267 -2.67 1.06 6.26
N ARG A 268 -1.76 0.16 5.84
CA ARG A 268 -0.77 0.44 4.77
C ARG A 268 -1.44 0.78 3.44
N MET A 269 -2.38 -0.06 2.99
CA MET A 269 -3.13 0.17 1.75
C MET A 269 -3.97 1.47 1.83
N ALA A 270 -4.48 1.78 3.01
CA ALA A 270 -5.30 2.96 3.29
C ALA A 270 -4.50 4.24 3.61
N TRP A 271 -3.17 4.21 3.66
CA TRP A 271 -2.38 5.35 4.12
C TRP A 271 -2.35 6.49 3.10
N ALA A 272 -2.99 7.63 3.40
CA ALA A 272 -3.20 8.71 2.42
C ALA A 272 -1.90 9.36 1.94
N ASN A 273 -0.87 9.41 2.78
CA ASN A 273 0.43 10.01 2.45
C ASN A 273 1.31 9.09 1.57
N THR A 274 1.05 7.79 1.55
CA THR A 274 1.66 6.82 0.63
C THR A 274 1.10 7.07 -0.78
N ASN A 275 1.99 7.18 -1.78
CA ASN A 275 1.61 7.41 -3.18
C ASN A 275 2.36 6.54 -4.21
N LYS A 276 3.28 5.66 -3.77
CA LYS A 276 3.94 4.64 -4.59
C LYS A 276 3.62 3.24 -4.06
N MET A 277 3.51 2.27 -4.97
CA MET A 277 3.53 0.84 -4.64
C MET A 277 4.26 0.01 -5.69
N GLY A 278 4.90 -1.08 -5.26
CA GLY A 278 5.49 -2.09 -6.15
C GLY A 278 5.26 -3.50 -5.58
N CYS A 279 4.88 -4.46 -6.43
CA CYS A 279 4.36 -5.75 -6.00
C CYS A 279 4.84 -6.93 -6.84
N THR A 280 4.76 -8.13 -6.28
CA THR A 280 5.09 -9.38 -6.95
C THR A 280 4.28 -10.56 -6.37
N VAL A 281 4.31 -11.69 -7.09
CA VAL A 281 3.96 -13.00 -6.54
C VAL A 281 5.06 -13.96 -6.95
N GLN A 282 5.70 -14.62 -5.97
CA GLN A 282 6.66 -15.70 -6.19
C GLN A 282 6.01 -17.06 -5.94
N GLU A 283 6.47 -18.09 -6.64
CA GLU A 283 6.14 -19.49 -6.33
C GLU A 283 7.05 -20.02 -5.22
N CYS A 284 6.47 -20.59 -4.17
CA CYS A 284 7.15 -21.09 -2.97
C CYS A 284 6.57 -22.45 -2.57
N GLY A 285 7.10 -23.54 -3.11
CA GLY A 285 6.59 -24.90 -2.85
C GLY A 285 5.12 -25.04 -3.27
N ASP A 286 4.25 -25.48 -2.37
CA ASP A 286 2.81 -25.60 -2.59
C ASP A 286 2.03 -24.28 -2.39
N GLN A 287 2.73 -23.14 -2.28
CA GLN A 287 2.13 -21.83 -2.04
C GLN A 287 2.56 -20.77 -3.05
N TRP A 288 1.72 -19.76 -3.22
CA TRP A 288 2.05 -18.47 -3.81
C TRP A 288 2.38 -17.48 -2.69
N HIS A 289 3.53 -16.83 -2.77
CA HIS A 289 3.96 -15.79 -1.84
C HIS A 289 3.84 -14.42 -2.51
N ALA A 290 2.82 -13.65 -2.14
CA ALA A 290 2.62 -12.29 -2.62
C ALA A 290 3.29 -11.28 -1.70
N VAL A 291 3.99 -10.29 -2.27
CA VAL A 291 4.61 -9.17 -1.54
C VAL A 291 4.24 -7.87 -2.25
N CYS A 292 3.84 -6.86 -1.48
CA CYS A 292 3.64 -5.48 -1.93
C CYS A 292 4.37 -4.52 -0.97
N LEU A 293 5.18 -3.62 -1.53
CA LEU A 293 5.86 -2.56 -0.81
C LEU A 293 5.21 -1.21 -1.09
N TYR A 294 5.16 -0.35 -0.08
CA TYR A 294 4.45 0.94 -0.08
C TYR A 294 5.38 2.08 0.34
N SER A 295 5.40 3.19 -0.42
CA SER A 295 6.24 4.37 -0.12
C SER A 295 5.50 5.70 -0.36
N PRO A 296 5.76 6.78 0.42
CA PRO A 296 6.45 6.79 1.71
C PRO A 296 5.79 5.83 2.73
N PRO A 297 6.53 5.37 3.77
CA PRO A 297 6.04 4.37 4.72
C PRO A 297 4.85 4.90 5.54
N GLY A 298 3.85 4.03 5.72
CA GLY A 298 2.66 4.31 6.53
C GLY A 298 2.78 3.85 7.98
N ASN A 299 1.64 3.52 8.61
CA ASN A 299 1.53 2.91 9.94
C ASN A 299 2.41 3.54 11.04
N LYS A 300 2.61 4.86 10.99
CA LYS A 300 3.36 5.55 12.03
C LYS A 300 2.47 5.71 13.26
N VAL A 301 2.99 5.32 14.42
CA VAL A 301 2.28 5.35 15.69
C VAL A 301 1.93 6.79 16.07
N GLU A 302 0.69 6.99 16.50
CA GLU A 302 0.05 8.29 16.75
C GLU A 302 -0.12 9.23 15.54
N GLU A 303 0.23 8.82 14.31
CA GLU A 303 -0.19 9.53 13.09
C GLU A 303 -1.59 9.11 12.61
N ARG A 304 -2.18 9.90 11.70
CA ARG A 304 -3.46 9.57 11.05
C ARG A 304 -3.23 8.81 9.75
N ILE A 305 -3.98 7.71 9.57
CA ILE A 305 -4.02 6.89 8.35
C ILE A 305 -4.44 7.76 7.15
N TYR A 306 -5.43 8.62 7.37
CA TYR A 306 -5.84 9.70 6.48
C TYR A 306 -6.56 10.78 7.30
N ILE A 307 -6.72 11.99 6.76
CA ILE A 307 -7.43 13.07 7.44
C ILE A 307 -8.94 12.92 7.18
N PRO A 308 -9.78 12.70 8.22
CA PRO A 308 -11.24 12.65 8.06
C PRO A 308 -11.78 14.00 7.59
N GLY A 309 -12.69 13.98 6.61
CA GLY A 309 -13.33 15.18 6.09
C GLY A 309 -13.91 14.99 4.69
N THR A 310 -14.53 16.03 4.15
CA THR A 310 -15.12 16.01 2.80
C THR A 310 -14.09 15.63 1.74
N THR A 311 -14.45 14.72 0.84
CA THR A 311 -13.52 14.11 -0.11
C THR A 311 -12.81 15.15 -0.98
N CYS A 312 -11.48 15.01 -1.09
CA CYS A 312 -10.54 15.93 -1.75
C CYS A 312 -10.41 17.37 -1.18
N THR A 313 -10.97 17.75 -0.03
CA THR A 313 -10.80 19.15 0.45
C THR A 313 -9.40 19.48 0.99
N MET A 314 -8.52 18.50 1.14
CA MET A 314 -7.14 18.67 1.60
C MET A 314 -6.15 17.82 0.79
N CYS A 315 -6.31 17.80 -0.55
CA CYS A 315 -5.32 17.15 -1.41
C CYS A 315 -3.93 17.79 -1.26
N PRO A 316 -2.84 16.99 -1.16
CA PRO A 316 -1.49 17.51 -1.02
C PRO A 316 -1.06 18.45 -2.16
N ALA A 317 -0.16 19.38 -1.85
CA ALA A 317 0.41 20.29 -2.85
C ALA A 317 1.03 19.50 -4.03
N GLY A 318 0.78 19.96 -5.25
CA GLY A 318 1.17 19.24 -6.47
C GLY A 318 0.24 18.09 -6.88
N THR A 319 -0.92 17.93 -6.22
CA THR A 319 -1.99 17.00 -6.66
C THR A 319 -3.30 17.74 -6.92
N SER A 320 -4.16 17.19 -7.77
CA SER A 320 -5.53 17.65 -8.04
C SER A 320 -6.54 16.57 -7.65
N CYS A 321 -7.83 16.91 -7.55
CA CYS A 321 -8.86 15.91 -7.27
C CYS A 321 -9.38 15.27 -8.56
N ASP A 322 -9.23 13.95 -8.69
CA ASP A 322 -10.13 13.16 -9.52
C ASP A 322 -11.47 13.02 -8.78
N ARG A 323 -12.48 13.77 -9.23
CA ARG A 323 -13.82 13.78 -8.64
C ARG A 323 -14.61 12.48 -8.90
N SER A 324 -14.22 11.67 -9.88
CA SER A 324 -14.86 10.37 -10.16
C SER A 324 -14.34 9.28 -9.23
N LEU A 325 -13.06 9.34 -8.85
CA LEU A 325 -12.43 8.42 -7.91
C LEU A 325 -12.50 8.91 -6.45
N GLY A 326 -12.68 10.21 -6.22
CA GLY A 326 -12.53 10.81 -4.89
C GLY A 326 -11.08 10.78 -4.38
N LEU A 327 -10.11 10.77 -5.30
CA LEU A 327 -8.68 10.63 -5.01
C LEU A 327 -7.88 11.85 -5.46
N CYS A 328 -6.83 12.15 -4.71
CA CYS A 328 -5.85 13.18 -5.06
C CYS A 328 -4.81 12.57 -6.03
N VAL A 329 -4.79 13.03 -7.28
CA VAL A 329 -3.95 12.52 -8.36
C VAL A 329 -2.79 13.46 -8.65
N ALA A 330 -1.62 12.91 -8.95
CA ALA A 330 -0.48 13.70 -9.42
C ALA A 330 -0.60 13.96 -10.94
N PRO A 331 -0.02 15.06 -11.47
CA PRO A 331 0.11 15.25 -12.91
C PRO A 331 0.77 14.04 -13.58
N GLY A 332 0.11 13.46 -14.59
CA GLY A 332 0.61 12.28 -15.30
C GLY A 332 0.57 10.97 -14.51
N SER A 333 -0.49 10.72 -13.72
CA SER A 333 -0.67 9.47 -12.93
C SER A 333 -2.01 8.76 -13.12
#